data_AF-A0A7J3AXT7-F1
#
_entry.id   AF-A0A7J3AXT7-F1
#
_cell.length_a   1.000
_cell.length_b   1.000
_cell.length_c   1.000
_cell.angle_alpha   90.00
_cell.angle_beta   90.00
_cell.angle_gamma   90.00
#
_symmetry.space_group_name_H-M   'P 1'
#
loop_
_entity.id
_entity.type
_entity.pdbx_description
1 polymer ?
#
loop_
_entity_poly.entity_id
_entity_poly.type
_entity_poly.pdbx_seq_one_letter_code
_entity_poly.pdbx_strand_id
1 'polypeptide(L)'
;MGAMMSDEQLKTALNELTVEDLKALAGEFGLRIKSKRKGDIIEEILRGVPRERIEDLKRRVDEIASKKISSKRAGKKGASMQQDLLRELSEIRRILDERLPARVPSFRDFTRILIDEYWKLGGSFVSYERLREAVCNDMLITPEQFDTWFNDLVWASAGRLTVGESRTSSGRSVHVLMKARTPEELIWGG
;
A
#
# COMPACT_ATOMS: atom_id res chain seq x y z
N MET A 1 6.03 -43.50 -34.83
CA MET A 1 6.38 -44.36 -33.70
C MET A 1 6.34 -43.50 -32.45
N GLY A 2 5.27 -43.61 -31.64
CA GLY A 2 5.12 -42.84 -30.42
C GLY A 2 6.04 -43.40 -29.34
N ALA A 3 6.90 -42.57 -28.76
CA ALA A 3 7.73 -42.97 -27.65
C ALA A 3 6.81 -43.33 -26.46
N MET A 4 6.71 -44.63 -26.15
CA MET A 4 5.98 -45.09 -24.98
C MET A 4 6.74 -44.62 -23.73
N MET A 5 6.10 -43.74 -22.97
CA MET A 5 6.60 -43.25 -21.68
C MET A 5 6.85 -44.44 -20.74
N SER A 6 8.05 -44.57 -20.19
CA SER A 6 8.38 -45.61 -19.22
C SER A 6 7.72 -45.36 -17.86
N ASP A 7 7.60 -46.38 -17.02
CA ASP A 7 6.95 -46.23 -15.71
C ASP A 7 7.72 -45.28 -14.77
N GLU A 8 9.04 -45.19 -14.93
CA GLU A 8 9.89 -44.20 -14.24
C GLU A 8 9.65 -42.77 -14.76
N GLN A 9 9.44 -42.61 -16.06
CA GLN A 9 9.07 -41.32 -16.65
C GLN A 9 7.68 -40.88 -16.18
N LEU A 10 6.73 -41.81 -16.09
CA LEU A 10 5.38 -41.55 -15.58
C LEU A 10 5.42 -41.05 -14.14
N LYS A 11 6.19 -41.70 -13.26
CA LYS A 11 6.35 -41.27 -11.87
C LYS A 11 6.98 -39.88 -11.76
N THR A 12 7.95 -39.59 -12.62
CA THR A 12 8.59 -38.27 -12.70
C THR A 12 7.59 -37.20 -13.14
N ALA A 13 6.80 -37.47 -14.18
CA ALA A 13 5.81 -36.52 -14.68
C ALA A 13 4.67 -36.28 -13.67
N LEU A 14 4.20 -37.32 -12.97
CA LEU A 14 3.23 -37.19 -11.87
C LEU A 14 3.79 -36.32 -10.72
N ASN A 15 5.10 -36.42 -10.45
CA ASN A 15 5.78 -35.55 -9.49
C ASN A 15 5.88 -34.08 -9.92
N GLU A 16 5.69 -33.75 -11.20
CA GLU A 16 5.66 -32.36 -11.68
C GLU A 16 4.24 -31.73 -11.65
N LEU A 17 3.20 -32.56 -11.48
CA LEU A 17 1.81 -32.11 -11.37
C LEU A 17 1.50 -31.50 -10.01
N THR A 18 0.50 -30.62 -9.92
CA THR A 18 0.05 -30.12 -8.60
C THR A 18 -0.80 -31.17 -7.88
N VAL A 19 -1.01 -31.00 -6.58
CA VAL A 19 -1.90 -31.87 -5.78
C VAL A 19 -3.33 -31.86 -6.32
N GLU A 20 -3.79 -30.71 -6.85
CA GLU A 20 -5.12 -30.59 -7.45
C GLU A 20 -5.19 -31.32 -8.80
N ASP A 21 -4.18 -31.16 -9.66
CA ASP A 21 -4.07 -31.89 -10.94
C ASP A 21 -4.09 -33.40 -10.71
N LEU A 22 -3.35 -33.89 -9.69
CA LEU A 22 -3.29 -35.30 -9.36
C LEU A 22 -4.64 -35.84 -8.84
N LYS A 23 -5.38 -35.05 -8.05
CA LYS A 23 -6.72 -35.43 -7.59
C LYS A 23 -7.75 -35.42 -8.71
N ALA A 24 -7.67 -34.46 -9.63
CA ALA A 24 -8.51 -34.42 -10.81
C ALA A 24 -8.24 -35.63 -11.72
N LEU A 25 -6.97 -35.93 -11.97
CA LEU A 25 -6.53 -37.11 -12.72
C LEU A 25 -7.07 -38.39 -12.07
N ALA A 26 -6.91 -38.55 -10.76
CA ALA A 26 -7.45 -39.67 -10.01
C ALA A 26 -8.98 -39.82 -10.17
N GLY A 27 -9.71 -38.70 -10.17
CA GLY A 27 -11.14 -38.66 -10.42
C GLY A 27 -11.54 -39.19 -11.80
N GLU A 28 -10.78 -38.89 -12.85
CA GLU A 28 -11.02 -39.40 -14.22
C GLU A 28 -10.88 -40.94 -14.32
N PHE A 29 -10.10 -41.54 -13.41
CA PHE A 29 -9.94 -42.99 -13.29
C PHE A 29 -10.82 -43.61 -12.18
N GLY A 30 -11.73 -42.83 -11.57
CA GLY A 30 -12.66 -43.31 -10.55
C GLY A 30 -12.02 -43.53 -9.17
N LEU A 31 -10.81 -43.02 -8.94
CA LEU A 31 -10.09 -43.17 -7.68
C LEU A 31 -10.46 -42.06 -6.69
N ARG A 32 -10.89 -42.46 -5.50
CA ARG A 32 -11.20 -41.54 -4.40
C ARG A 32 -9.99 -41.37 -3.49
N ILE A 33 -9.20 -40.34 -3.77
CA ILE A 33 -7.99 -40.04 -3.00
C ILE A 33 -8.31 -39.22 -1.76
N LYS A 34 -8.00 -39.76 -0.58
CA LYS A 34 -8.18 -39.09 0.71
C LYS A 34 -6.92 -38.41 1.23
N SER A 35 -5.75 -38.79 0.71
CA SER A 35 -4.48 -38.20 1.17
C SER A 35 -4.31 -36.74 0.72
N LYS A 36 -3.58 -35.99 1.56
CA LYS A 36 -3.12 -34.62 1.27
C LYS A 36 -1.64 -34.59 0.86
N ARG A 37 -0.90 -35.68 1.06
CA ARG A 37 0.53 -35.75 0.75
C ARG A 37 0.72 -36.19 -0.70
N LYS A 38 1.50 -35.43 -1.44
CA LYS A 38 1.72 -35.65 -2.88
C LYS A 38 2.25 -37.05 -3.21
N GLY A 39 3.19 -37.56 -2.42
CA GLY A 39 3.74 -38.91 -2.59
C GLY A 39 2.65 -40.00 -2.49
N ASP A 40 1.86 -39.97 -1.42
CA ASP A 40 0.77 -40.92 -1.19
C ASP A 40 -0.28 -40.88 -2.30
N ILE A 41 -0.61 -39.69 -2.81
CA ILE A 41 -1.55 -39.49 -3.92
C ILE A 41 -1.02 -40.18 -5.19
N ILE A 42 0.27 -40.02 -5.49
CA ILE A 42 0.90 -40.64 -6.65
C ILE A 42 0.92 -42.17 -6.52
N GLU A 43 1.24 -42.69 -5.34
CA GLU A 43 1.19 -44.13 -5.08
C GLU A 43 -0.23 -44.70 -5.20
N GLU A 44 -1.24 -44.00 -4.70
CA GLU A 44 -2.65 -44.39 -4.84
C GLU A 44 -3.10 -44.42 -6.31
N ILE A 45 -2.63 -43.49 -7.14
CA ILE A 45 -2.92 -43.49 -8.59
C ILE A 45 -2.25 -44.68 -9.27
N LEU A 46 -0.95 -44.88 -9.03
CA LEU A 46 -0.20 -45.98 -9.67
C LEU A 46 -0.70 -47.37 -9.26
N ARG A 47 -1.22 -47.52 -8.04
CA ARG A 47 -1.82 -48.77 -7.56
C ARG A 47 -3.29 -48.93 -7.96
N GLY A 48 -4.05 -47.84 -8.05
CA GLY A 48 -5.48 -47.85 -8.28
C GLY A 48 -5.88 -47.94 -9.74
N VAL A 49 -5.03 -47.49 -10.67
CA VAL A 49 -5.35 -47.53 -12.11
C VAL A 49 -5.19 -48.95 -12.66
N PRO A 50 -6.23 -49.53 -13.31
CA PRO A 50 -6.13 -50.83 -13.96
C PRO A 50 -5.04 -50.83 -15.03
N ARG A 51 -4.30 -51.94 -15.16
CA ARG A 51 -3.18 -52.06 -16.13
C ARG A 51 -3.57 -51.74 -17.57
N GLU A 52 -4.80 -52.06 -17.94
CA GLU A 52 -5.40 -51.79 -19.26
C GLU A 52 -5.57 -50.30 -19.54
N ARG A 53 -5.61 -49.46 -18.51
CA ARG A 53 -5.78 -47.99 -18.61
C ARG A 53 -4.51 -47.21 -18.30
N ILE A 54 -3.36 -47.88 -18.15
CA ILE A 54 -2.08 -47.22 -17.89
C ILE A 54 -1.64 -46.37 -19.08
N GLU A 55 -1.92 -46.79 -20.32
CA GLU A 55 -1.61 -45.98 -21.50
C GLU A 55 -2.43 -44.70 -21.57
N ASP A 56 -3.72 -44.77 -21.19
CA ASP A 56 -4.59 -43.59 -21.06
C ASP A 56 -4.06 -42.63 -19.99
N LEU A 57 -3.59 -43.17 -18.86
CA LEU A 57 -2.97 -42.39 -17.79
C LEU A 57 -1.71 -41.66 -18.29
N LYS A 58 -0.81 -42.35 -18.99
CA LYS A 58 0.41 -41.77 -19.57
C LYS A 58 0.07 -40.63 -20.54
N ARG A 59 -0.86 -40.87 -21.46
CA ARG A 59 -1.34 -39.87 -22.42
C ARG A 59 -1.91 -38.64 -21.73
N ARG A 60 -2.70 -38.83 -20.68
CA ARG A 60 -3.36 -37.73 -19.96
C ARG A 60 -2.36 -36.89 -19.16
N VAL A 61 -1.38 -37.54 -18.55
CA VAL A 61 -0.27 -36.86 -17.86
C VAL A 61 0.55 -36.01 -18.84
N ASP A 62 0.86 -36.55 -20.02
CA ASP A 62 1.58 -35.82 -21.07
C ASP A 62 0.78 -34.62 -21.62
N GLU A 63 -0.54 -34.76 -21.77
CA GLU A 63 -1.42 -33.65 -22.16
C GLU A 63 -1.41 -32.51 -21.13
N ILE A 64 -1.49 -32.84 -19.85
CA ILE A 64 -1.46 -31.86 -18.76
C ILE A 64 -0.09 -31.19 -18.68
N ALA A 65 1.00 -31.97 -18.78
CA ALA A 65 2.36 -31.45 -18.80
C ALA A 65 2.61 -30.52 -20.00
N SER A 66 2.16 -30.91 -21.19
CA SER A 66 2.30 -30.12 -22.42
C SER A 66 1.54 -28.80 -22.37
N LYS A 67 0.33 -28.78 -21.79
CA LYS A 67 -0.43 -27.55 -21.55
C LYS A 67 0.29 -26.62 -20.57
N LYS A 68 0.91 -27.16 -19.51
CA LYS A 68 1.70 -26.36 -18.56
C LYS A 68 2.96 -25.74 -19.18
N ILE A 69 3.62 -26.43 -20.11
CA ILE A 69 4.81 -25.92 -20.80
C ILE A 69 4.44 -24.76 -21.74
N SER A 70 3.30 -24.84 -22.44
CA SER A 70 2.82 -23.74 -23.27
C SER A 70 2.41 -22.52 -22.42
N SER A 71 1.78 -22.73 -21.26
CA SER A 71 1.45 -21.67 -20.30
C SER A 71 2.69 -21.04 -19.65
N LYS A 72 3.74 -21.81 -19.33
CA LYS A 72 5.02 -21.28 -18.81
C LYS A 72 5.79 -20.44 -19.84
N ARG A 73 5.72 -20.79 -21.13
CA ARG A 73 6.31 -19.96 -22.21
C ARG A 73 5.57 -18.64 -22.41
N ALA A 74 4.25 -18.61 -22.23
CA ALA A 74 3.47 -17.36 -22.21
C ALA A 74 3.72 -16.52 -20.94
N GLY A 75 3.89 -17.17 -19.78
CA GLY A 75 4.18 -16.51 -18.50
C GLY A 75 5.53 -15.80 -18.41
N LYS A 76 6.52 -16.17 -19.25
CA LYS A 76 7.83 -15.50 -19.28
C LYS A 76 7.80 -14.08 -19.88
N LYS A 77 6.83 -13.76 -20.75
CA LYS A 77 6.59 -12.39 -21.23
C LYS A 77 5.76 -11.55 -20.26
N GLY A 78 4.84 -12.18 -19.51
CA GLY A 78 4.05 -11.50 -18.48
C GLY A 78 4.88 -11.14 -17.23
N ALA A 79 5.84 -11.98 -16.86
CA ALA A 79 6.72 -11.72 -15.71
C ALA A 79 7.67 -10.53 -15.94
N SER A 80 8.17 -10.31 -17.17
CA SER A 80 8.99 -9.13 -17.46
C SER A 80 8.16 -7.85 -17.44
N MET A 81 6.96 -7.88 -18.02
CA MET A 81 6.05 -6.72 -18.01
C MET A 81 5.56 -6.38 -16.60
N GLN A 82 5.33 -7.39 -15.74
CA GLN A 82 5.04 -7.18 -14.32
C GLN A 82 6.25 -6.67 -13.54
N GLN A 83 7.47 -7.13 -13.85
CA GLN A 83 8.69 -6.60 -13.21
C GLN A 83 8.98 -5.16 -13.63
N ASP A 84 8.75 -4.81 -14.90
CA ASP A 84 8.86 -3.44 -15.39
C ASP A 84 7.79 -2.55 -14.76
N LEU A 85 6.54 -3.01 -14.66
CA LEU A 85 5.47 -2.30 -13.93
C LEU A 85 5.79 -2.12 -12.44
N LEU A 86 6.33 -3.14 -11.78
CA LEU A 86 6.73 -3.05 -10.37
C LEU A 86 7.90 -2.08 -10.19
N ARG A 87 8.82 -2.02 -11.16
CA ARG A 87 9.92 -1.07 -11.18
C ARG A 87 9.42 0.36 -11.39
N GLU A 88 8.56 0.60 -12.37
CA GLU A 88 7.92 1.89 -12.59
C GLU A 88 7.09 2.33 -11.38
N LEU A 89 6.33 1.43 -10.76
CA LEU A 89 5.59 1.72 -9.52
C LEU A 89 6.52 2.01 -8.34
N SER A 90 7.68 1.36 -8.26
CA SER A 90 8.70 1.65 -7.25
C SER A 90 9.38 3.00 -7.48
N GLU A 91 9.60 3.40 -8.73
CA GLU A 91 10.10 4.73 -9.09
C GLU A 91 9.04 5.80 -8.84
N ILE A 92 7.76 5.56 -9.17
CA ILE A 92 6.65 6.45 -8.83
C ILE A 92 6.51 6.57 -7.32
N ARG A 93 6.60 5.47 -6.56
CA ARG A 93 6.57 5.51 -5.10
C ARG A 93 7.76 6.26 -4.54
N ARG A 94 8.97 6.07 -5.09
CA ARG A 94 10.16 6.80 -4.67
C ARG A 94 10.04 8.30 -4.99
N ILE A 95 9.53 8.66 -6.16
CA ILE A 95 9.25 10.06 -6.54
C ILE A 95 8.17 10.66 -5.65
N LEU A 96 7.14 9.87 -5.29
CA LEU A 96 6.11 10.28 -4.34
C LEU A 96 6.69 10.42 -2.92
N ASP A 97 7.56 9.53 -2.46
CA ASP A 97 8.21 9.63 -1.15
C ASP A 97 9.27 10.76 -1.12
N GLU A 98 9.90 11.10 -2.25
CA GLU A 98 10.84 12.22 -2.40
C GLU A 98 10.14 13.58 -2.63
N ARG A 99 8.92 13.61 -3.19
CA ARG A 99 8.18 14.85 -3.54
C ARG A 99 6.91 15.11 -2.72
N LEU A 100 6.34 14.11 -2.06
CA LEU A 100 5.34 14.36 -1.02
C LEU A 100 6.09 14.72 0.26
N PRO A 101 5.74 15.82 0.94
CA PRO A 101 6.23 16.03 2.29
C PRO A 101 5.88 14.79 3.11
N ALA A 102 6.88 14.20 3.78
CA ALA A 102 6.84 12.90 4.45
C ALA A 102 5.73 12.74 5.51
N ARG A 103 4.95 13.79 5.76
CA ARG A 103 3.65 13.79 6.44
C ARG A 103 2.80 14.90 5.82
N VAL A 104 1.57 14.59 5.44
CA VAL A 104 0.57 15.63 5.21
C VAL A 104 0.41 16.38 6.53
N PRO A 105 0.66 17.70 6.57
CA PRO A 105 0.54 18.45 7.82
C PRO A 105 -0.91 18.35 8.32
N SER A 106 -1.07 18.04 9.60
CA SER A 106 -2.39 17.92 10.21
C SER A 106 -2.81 19.23 10.86
N PHE A 107 -4.12 19.49 10.95
CA PHE A 107 -4.66 20.67 11.64
C PHE A 107 -4.23 20.72 13.12
N ARG A 108 -4.05 19.55 13.75
CA ARG A 108 -3.54 19.43 15.11
C ARG A 108 -2.07 19.86 15.21
N ASP A 109 -1.23 19.41 14.28
CA ASP A 109 0.17 19.84 14.23
C ASP A 109 0.29 21.33 13.96
N PHE A 110 -0.56 21.87 13.06
CA PHE A 110 -0.67 23.29 12.82
C PHE A 110 -0.99 24.08 14.07
N THR A 111 -1.99 23.64 14.84
CA THR A 111 -2.38 24.33 16.08
C THR A 111 -1.23 24.34 17.08
N ARG A 112 -0.50 23.22 17.24
CA ARG A 112 0.66 23.15 18.13
C ARG A 112 1.77 24.10 17.68
N ILE A 113 2.16 24.04 16.40
CA ILE A 113 3.24 24.86 15.86
C ILE A 113 2.89 26.35 15.90
N LEU A 114 1.64 26.71 15.58
CA LEU A 114 1.16 28.09 15.69
C LEU A 114 1.30 28.64 17.11
N ILE A 115 0.92 27.86 18.12
CA ILE A 115 1.06 28.24 19.53
C ILE A 115 2.54 28.42 19.88
N ASP A 116 3.37 27.45 19.51
CA ASP A 116 4.81 27.49 19.79
C ASP A 116 5.48 28.73 19.17
N GLU A 117 5.24 28.99 17.89
CA GLU A 117 5.78 30.15 17.17
C GLU A 117 5.24 31.48 17.73
N TYR A 118 3.95 31.54 18.09
CA TYR A 118 3.38 32.72 18.74
C TYR A 118 4.11 33.09 20.03
N TRP A 119 4.41 32.08 20.87
CA TRP A 119 5.12 32.29 22.12
C TRP A 119 6.62 32.56 21.93
N LYS A 120 7.26 31.94 20.93
CA LYS A 120 8.64 32.27 20.52
C LYS A 120 8.76 33.73 20.05
N LEU A 121 7.72 34.27 19.42
CA LEU A 121 7.65 35.66 18.96
C LEU A 121 7.29 36.68 20.06
N GLY A 122 7.17 36.25 21.33
CA GLY A 122 6.97 37.14 22.49
C GLY A 122 5.55 37.20 23.05
N GLY A 123 4.58 36.48 22.46
CA GLY A 123 3.41 36.02 23.21
C GLY A 123 2.39 37.07 23.69
N SER A 124 2.29 38.22 23.04
CA SER A 124 1.42 39.30 23.53
C SER A 124 0.74 40.03 22.38
N PHE A 125 1.51 40.63 21.49
CA PHE A 125 0.98 41.29 20.30
C PHE A 125 1.89 40.98 19.12
N VAL A 126 1.56 39.92 18.40
CA VAL A 126 2.42 39.37 17.35
C VAL A 126 1.85 39.78 15.99
N SER A 127 2.70 40.30 15.10
CA SER A 127 2.31 40.62 13.73
C SER A 127 1.85 39.36 13.00
N TYR A 128 0.69 39.45 12.33
CA TYR A 128 0.12 38.34 11.55
C TYR A 128 1.10 37.81 10.52
N GLU A 129 1.71 38.69 9.73
CA GLU A 129 2.68 38.30 8.69
C GLU A 129 3.90 37.59 9.27
N ARG A 130 4.43 38.08 10.40
CA ARG A 130 5.58 37.43 11.06
C ARG A 130 5.23 36.04 11.59
N LEU A 131 4.02 35.87 12.13
CA LEU A 131 3.55 34.58 12.61
C LEU A 131 3.32 33.61 11.43
N ARG A 132 2.72 34.10 10.35
CA ARG A 132 2.49 33.36 9.11
C ARG A 132 3.79 32.86 8.50
N GLU A 133 4.78 33.74 8.34
CA GLU A 133 6.10 33.37 7.84
C GLU A 133 6.76 32.30 8.72
N ALA A 134 6.73 32.45 10.05
CA ALA A 134 7.33 31.50 10.98
C ALA A 134 6.69 30.10 10.85
N VAL A 135 5.35 30.02 10.85
CA VAL A 135 4.63 28.75 10.76
C VAL A 135 4.77 28.11 9.37
N CYS A 136 4.70 28.90 8.30
CA CYS A 136 4.92 28.40 6.94
C CYS A 136 6.33 27.83 6.75
N ASN A 137 7.34 28.47 7.34
CA ASN A 137 8.72 27.99 7.29
C ASN A 137 8.92 26.69 8.06
N ASP A 138 8.29 26.54 9.24
CA ASP A 138 8.43 25.33 10.06
C ASP A 138 7.63 24.14 9.49
N MET A 139 6.41 24.39 9.01
CA MET A 139 5.53 23.33 8.50
C MET A 139 5.66 23.03 7.01
N LEU A 140 6.40 23.86 6.27
CA LEU A 140 6.49 23.80 4.81
C LEU A 140 5.11 23.84 4.12
N ILE A 141 4.18 24.64 4.67
CA ILE A 141 2.84 24.88 4.09
C ILE A 141 2.81 26.19 3.32
N THR A 142 1.89 26.30 2.36
CA THR A 142 1.75 27.55 1.62
C THR A 142 1.09 28.64 2.47
N PRO A 143 1.33 29.92 2.15
CA PRO A 143 0.70 31.03 2.87
C PRO A 143 -0.84 30.99 2.82
N GLU A 144 -1.43 30.51 1.72
CA GLU A 144 -2.89 30.37 1.56
C GLU A 144 -3.46 29.25 2.44
N GLN A 145 -2.70 28.16 2.59
CA GLN A 145 -3.06 27.06 3.48
C GLN A 145 -3.01 27.50 4.94
N PHE A 146 -2.00 28.28 5.32
CA PHE A 146 -1.95 28.93 6.64
C PHE A 146 -3.19 29.79 6.86
N ASP A 147 -3.54 30.69 5.93
CA ASP A 147 -4.67 31.62 6.09
C ASP A 147 -6.00 30.86 6.28
N THR A 148 -6.18 29.77 5.53
CA THR A 148 -7.37 28.92 5.64
C THR A 148 -7.49 28.31 7.04
N TRP A 149 -6.44 27.61 7.48
CA TRP A 149 -6.44 26.93 8.78
C TRP A 149 -6.46 27.91 9.96
N PHE A 150 -5.81 29.05 9.82
CA PHE A 150 -5.82 30.10 10.83
C PHE A 150 -7.23 30.67 11.01
N ASN A 151 -7.95 30.95 9.93
CA ASN A 151 -9.34 31.44 10.01
C ASN A 151 -10.28 30.40 10.64
N ASP A 152 -10.14 29.13 10.29
CA ASP A 152 -10.89 28.03 10.92
C ASP A 152 -10.61 27.97 12.43
N LEU A 153 -9.35 28.16 12.83
CA LEU A 153 -8.94 28.16 14.23
C LEU A 153 -9.45 29.39 14.99
N VAL A 154 -9.43 30.59 14.38
CA VAL A 154 -10.03 31.80 14.97
C VAL A 154 -11.50 31.55 15.29
N TRP A 155 -12.25 30.98 14.34
CA TRP A 155 -13.66 30.64 14.52
C TRP A 155 -13.86 29.61 15.66
N ALA A 156 -13.07 28.53 15.67
CA ALA A 156 -13.16 27.48 16.68
C ALA A 156 -12.73 27.95 18.09
N SER A 157 -11.85 28.95 18.17
CA SER A 157 -11.23 29.35 19.44
C SER A 157 -12.15 30.10 20.41
N ALA A 158 -13.38 30.43 20.02
CA ALA A 158 -14.35 31.18 20.84
C ALA A 158 -13.77 32.45 21.50
N GLY A 159 -12.92 33.20 20.78
CA GLY A 159 -12.33 34.46 21.27
C GLY A 159 -11.03 34.32 22.07
N ARG A 160 -10.43 33.12 22.10
CA ARG A 160 -9.08 32.89 22.65
C ARG A 160 -7.97 33.19 21.65
N LEU A 161 -8.27 33.07 20.36
CA LEU A 161 -7.47 33.60 19.27
C LEU A 161 -8.24 34.75 18.64
N THR A 162 -7.64 35.93 18.62
CA THR A 162 -8.26 37.13 18.08
C THR A 162 -7.30 37.84 17.15
N VAL A 163 -7.84 38.37 16.05
CA VAL A 163 -7.12 39.21 15.09
C VAL A 163 -7.58 40.64 15.29
N GLY A 164 -6.63 41.55 15.46
CA GLY A 164 -6.89 42.98 15.59
C GLY A 164 -6.11 43.78 14.57
N GLU A 165 -6.70 44.83 14.05
CA GLU A 165 -6.00 45.84 13.25
C GLU A 165 -5.61 47.01 14.14
N SER A 166 -4.35 47.44 14.06
CA SER A 166 -3.91 48.71 14.63
C SER A 166 -3.42 49.63 13.52
N ARG A 167 -3.67 50.93 13.72
CA ARG A 167 -3.12 51.98 12.85
C ARG A 167 -1.75 52.38 13.39
N THR A 168 -0.72 52.10 12.62
CA THR A 168 0.65 52.55 12.89
C THR A 168 1.00 53.73 11.99
N SER A 169 2.09 54.42 12.31
CA SER A 169 2.63 55.52 11.50
C SER A 169 2.99 55.11 10.07
N SER A 170 3.22 53.82 9.82
CA SER A 170 3.53 53.25 8.50
C SER A 170 2.33 52.62 7.78
N GLY A 171 1.12 52.66 8.37
CA GLY A 171 -0.09 52.09 7.78
C GLY A 171 -0.89 51.18 8.72
N ARG A 172 -1.80 50.38 8.17
CA ARG A 172 -2.54 49.36 8.95
C ARG A 172 -1.63 48.17 9.19
N SER A 173 -1.58 47.70 10.43
CA SER A 173 -0.87 46.49 10.80
C SER A 173 -1.83 45.52 11.47
N VAL A 174 -1.81 44.27 11.02
CA VAL A 174 -2.64 43.20 11.54
C VAL A 174 -1.87 42.43 12.60
N HIS A 175 -2.50 42.22 13.75
CA HIS A 175 -1.90 41.56 14.91
C HIS A 175 -2.77 40.43 15.40
N VAL A 176 -2.10 39.42 15.94
CA VAL A 176 -2.69 38.24 16.55
C VAL A 176 -2.50 38.33 18.05
N LEU A 177 -3.57 38.09 18.78
CA LEU A 177 -3.58 37.93 20.22
C LEU A 177 -4.12 36.53 20.56
N MET A 178 -3.34 35.77 21.31
CA MET A 178 -3.66 34.41 21.72
C MET A 178 -3.60 34.30 23.24
N LYS A 179 -4.66 33.78 23.85
CA LYS A 179 -4.76 33.58 25.31
C LYS A 179 -4.44 32.16 25.76
N ALA A 180 -4.37 31.21 24.82
CA ALA A 180 -4.13 29.81 25.08
C ALA A 180 -2.63 29.45 25.01
N ARG A 181 -2.21 28.50 25.84
CA ARG A 181 -0.85 27.93 25.88
C ARG A 181 -0.79 26.52 25.29
N THR A 182 -1.94 25.87 25.13
CA THR A 182 -2.04 24.50 24.59
C THR A 182 -3.12 24.42 23.52
N PRO A 183 -3.02 23.46 22.57
CA PRO A 183 -4.08 23.22 21.59
C PRO A 183 -5.44 22.94 22.23
N GLU A 184 -5.44 22.22 23.36
CA GLU A 184 -6.63 21.89 24.12
C GLU A 184 -7.27 23.13 24.75
N GLU A 185 -6.48 24.03 25.34
CA GLU A 185 -6.98 25.31 25.83
C GLU A 185 -7.53 26.19 24.71
N LEU A 186 -6.99 26.07 23.50
CA LEU A 186 -7.40 26.91 22.38
C LEU A 186 -8.73 26.47 21.78
N ILE A 187 -8.94 25.17 21.62
CA ILE A 187 -10.11 24.60 20.93
C ILE A 187 -11.20 24.13 21.91
N TRP A 188 -10.83 23.64 23.09
CA TRP A 188 -11.72 22.84 23.97
C TRP A 188 -11.90 23.38 25.39
N GLY A 189 -11.27 24.48 25.79
CA GLY A 189 -11.45 25.05 27.14
C GLY A 189 -12.82 25.74 27.30
N GLY A 190 -13.87 24.99 27.60
CA GLY A 190 -15.11 25.54 28.14
C GLY A 190 -14.97 25.78 29.63
#